data_AF-A0AAJ5QNT1-F1
#
_entry.id   AF-A0AAJ5QNT1-F1
#
_cell.length_a   1.000
_cell.length_b   1.000
_cell.length_c   1.000
_cell.angle_alpha   90.00
_cell.angle_beta   90.00
_cell.angle_gamma   90.00
#
_symmetry.space_group_name_H-M   'P 1'
#
loop_
_entity.id
_entity.type
_entity.pdbx_description
1 polymer ?
#
loop_
_entity_poly.entity_id
_entity_poly.type
_entity_poly.pdbx_seq_one_letter_code
_entity_poly.pdbx_strand_id
1 'polypeptide(L)'
;MKRIAIEMDEVIIDLNHKFTPDAASQEAQADSLDAAKPQQSRPALFQEIEELIGEESFYAGLPALPDAQRVIERLSQEYEIFITTAAVEFPRSLAAKLEWLKANFPFINPMNIVCCSSKGILNADYLIDADPQHFAQFTGEGVLFTTAQNQQETGYARVDSWRDIEQRFL
;
A
#
# COMPACT_ATOMS: atom_id res chain seq x y z
N MET A 1 -10.30 -2.72 -22.09
CA MET A 1 -9.25 -1.95 -21.38
C MET A 1 -8.61 -2.91 -20.39
N LYS A 2 -7.29 -2.90 -20.24
CA LYS A 2 -6.64 -3.72 -19.20
C LYS A 2 -6.89 -3.09 -17.82
N ARG A 3 -6.80 -3.89 -16.76
CA ARG A 3 -7.06 -3.51 -15.37
C ARG A 3 -5.79 -3.47 -14.54
N ILE A 4 -5.63 -2.42 -13.75
CA ILE A 4 -4.53 -2.31 -12.77
C ILE A 4 -5.15 -2.17 -11.38
N ALA A 5 -4.84 -3.11 -10.50
CA ALA A 5 -5.08 -2.99 -9.06
C ALA A 5 -3.84 -2.38 -8.39
N ILE A 6 -4.04 -1.41 -7.49
CA ILE A 6 -2.95 -0.66 -6.85
C ILE A 6 -3.19 -0.67 -5.35
N GLU A 7 -2.25 -1.17 -4.55
CA GLU A 7 -2.28 -1.02 -3.09
C GLU A 7 -2.14 0.45 -2.71
N MET A 8 -2.75 0.84 -1.60
CA MET A 8 -2.74 2.19 -1.09
C MET A 8 -1.55 2.46 -0.17
N ASP A 9 -1.32 1.62 0.84
CA ASP A 9 -0.27 1.80 1.84
C ASP A 9 1.12 1.50 1.26
N GLU A 10 2.09 2.38 1.50
CA GLU A 10 3.48 2.26 1.02
C GLU A 10 3.66 2.21 -0.51
N VAL A 11 2.57 2.41 -1.26
CA VAL A 11 2.54 2.47 -2.73
C VAL A 11 1.91 3.77 -3.22
N ILE A 12 0.81 4.22 -2.60
CA ILE A 12 0.20 5.52 -2.87
C ILE A 12 0.49 6.49 -1.72
N ILE A 13 0.36 6.03 -0.48
CA ILE A 13 0.58 6.81 0.74
C ILE A 13 1.99 6.56 1.25
N ASP A 14 2.68 7.63 1.62
CA ASP A 14 3.94 7.54 2.36
C ASP A 14 3.66 7.38 3.86
N LEU A 15 3.57 6.15 4.38
CA LEU A 15 3.38 5.94 5.83
C LEU A 15 4.66 6.29 6.60
N ASN A 16 5.82 6.32 5.93
CA ASN A 16 7.10 6.67 6.51
C ASN A 16 7.31 8.19 6.63
N HIS A 17 6.40 9.03 6.10
CA HIS A 17 6.56 10.48 6.07
C HIS A 17 6.83 11.11 7.45
N LYS A 18 6.20 10.57 8.51
CA LYS A 18 6.37 11.08 9.88
C LYS A 18 7.61 10.53 10.59
N PHE A 19 8.28 9.54 9.99
CA PHE A 19 9.50 8.92 10.50
C PHE A 19 10.71 9.47 9.73
N THR A 20 11.03 10.75 9.94
CA THR A 20 12.32 11.30 9.51
C THR A 20 13.46 10.56 10.23
N PRO A 21 14.62 10.31 9.57
CA PRO A 21 15.73 9.52 10.13
C PRO A 21 16.29 10.04 11.46
N ASP A 22 16.02 11.30 11.82
CA ASP A 22 16.46 11.89 13.09
C ASP A 22 15.76 11.32 14.34
N ALA A 23 14.74 10.47 14.16
CA ALA A 23 14.04 9.79 15.26
C ALA A 23 14.25 8.25 15.26
N ALA A 24 15.23 7.75 14.51
CA ALA A 24 15.60 6.34 14.55
C ALA A 24 16.45 6.03 15.80
N SER A 25 15.79 5.92 16.95
CA SER A 25 16.30 5.10 18.04
C SER A 25 16.60 3.71 17.49
N GLN A 26 17.85 3.28 17.59
CA GLN A 26 18.37 2.00 17.11
C GLN A 26 17.86 0.79 17.93
N GLU A 27 16.55 0.62 18.10
CA GLU A 27 16.00 -0.44 18.96
C GLU A 27 15.07 -1.44 18.27
N ALA A 28 14.91 -1.38 16.94
CA ALA A 28 14.08 -2.36 16.21
C ALA A 28 14.87 -3.38 15.37
N GLN A 29 16.18 -3.49 15.56
CA GLN A 29 16.95 -4.63 15.05
C GLN A 29 17.14 -5.67 16.16
N ALA A 30 16.87 -6.93 15.79
CA ALA A 30 16.83 -8.14 16.62
C ALA A 30 15.50 -8.36 17.37
N ASP A 31 14.57 -9.04 16.73
CA ASP A 31 14.26 -10.40 17.16
C ASP A 31 13.46 -11.10 16.07
N SER A 32 13.91 -12.31 15.70
CA SER A 32 13.10 -13.23 14.90
C SER A 32 11.95 -13.74 15.78
N LEU A 33 10.93 -12.90 15.91
CA LEU A 33 9.62 -13.31 16.38
C LEU A 33 8.83 -13.73 15.16
N ASP A 34 8.02 -14.78 15.28
CA ASP A 34 7.11 -15.24 14.23
C ASP A 34 6.37 -14.02 13.63
N ALA A 35 6.88 -13.54 12.48
CA ALA A 35 6.35 -12.37 11.78
C ALA A 35 4.91 -12.61 11.32
N ALA A 36 4.46 -13.87 11.35
CA ALA A 36 3.13 -14.29 11.00
C ALA A 36 2.05 -13.73 11.94
N LYS A 37 2.36 -13.37 13.21
CA LYS A 37 1.37 -12.88 14.18
C LYS A 37 1.94 -11.83 15.16
N PRO A 38 2.14 -10.58 14.73
CA PRO A 38 2.65 -9.49 15.57
C PRO A 38 1.83 -9.27 16.85
N GLN A 39 0.51 -9.45 16.75
CA GLN A 39 -0.45 -9.37 17.86
C GLN A 39 -0.11 -10.31 19.03
N GLN A 40 0.47 -11.48 18.74
CA GLN A 40 0.79 -12.49 19.74
C GLN A 40 2.20 -12.31 20.31
N SER A 41 3.15 -11.88 19.47
CA SER A 41 4.54 -11.74 19.86
C SER A 41 4.85 -10.38 20.51
N ARG A 42 4.11 -9.32 20.16
CA ARG A 42 4.28 -7.95 20.67
C ARG A 42 2.93 -7.25 20.89
N PRO A 43 2.08 -7.75 21.82
CA PRO A 43 0.71 -7.25 21.99
C PRO A 43 0.63 -5.77 22.37
N ALA A 44 1.55 -5.25 23.19
CA ALA A 44 1.56 -3.84 23.57
C ALA A 44 1.84 -2.91 22.37
N LEU A 45 2.88 -3.23 21.58
CA LEU A 45 3.19 -2.50 20.36
C LEU A 45 2.06 -2.57 19.34
N PHE A 46 1.42 -3.74 19.21
CA PHE A 46 0.26 -3.89 18.33
C PHE A 46 -0.89 -2.97 18.74
N GLN A 47 -1.19 -2.90 20.04
CA GLN A 47 -2.24 -2.01 20.56
C GLN A 47 -1.89 -0.54 20.31
N GLU A 48 -0.64 -0.12 20.52
CA GLU A 48 -0.19 1.24 20.23
C GLU A 48 -0.36 1.60 18.74
N ILE A 49 -0.02 0.68 17.85
CA ILE A 49 -0.22 0.83 16.41
C ILE A 49 -1.71 0.91 16.07
N GLU A 50 -2.54 0.04 16.63
CA GLU A 50 -3.99 0.05 16.41
C GLU A 50 -4.64 1.36 16.88
N GLU A 51 -4.22 1.87 18.05
CA GLU A 51 -4.69 3.15 18.58
C GLU A 51 -4.31 4.29 17.66
N LEU A 52 -3.04 4.36 17.24
CA LEU A 52 -2.51 5.40 16.36
C LEU A 52 -3.16 5.38 14.97
N ILE A 53 -3.18 4.23 14.29
CA ILE A 53 -3.76 4.09 12.94
C ILE A 53 -5.28 4.28 12.97
N GLY A 54 -5.91 3.98 14.11
CA GLY A 54 -7.34 4.17 14.33
C GLY A 54 -7.76 5.62 14.63
N GLU A 55 -6.84 6.57 14.69
CA GLU A 55 -7.16 8.01 14.74
C GLU A 55 -7.53 8.53 13.36
N GLU A 56 -8.63 9.30 13.25
CA GLU A 56 -9.04 9.91 11.98
C GLU A 56 -7.95 10.81 11.37
N SER A 57 -7.17 11.47 12.21
CA SER A 57 -6.06 12.35 11.82
C SER A 57 -4.83 11.61 11.30
N PHE A 58 -4.72 10.30 11.51
CA PHE A 58 -3.51 9.56 11.14
C PHE A 58 -3.24 9.67 9.64
N TYR A 59 -4.18 9.19 8.81
CA TYR A 59 -4.07 9.22 7.35
C TYR A 59 -4.17 10.63 6.79
N ALA A 60 -5.05 11.47 7.34
CA ALA A 60 -5.28 12.83 6.84
C ALA A 60 -3.98 13.68 6.77
N GLY A 61 -3.02 13.42 7.65
CA GLY A 61 -1.72 14.10 7.67
C GLY A 61 -0.61 13.46 6.83
N LEU A 62 -0.89 12.40 6.08
CA LEU A 62 0.11 11.70 5.26
C LEU A 62 0.08 12.20 3.80
N PRO A 63 1.24 12.43 3.17
CA PRO A 63 1.30 12.78 1.77
C PRO A 63 1.19 11.54 0.88
N ALA A 64 0.82 11.76 -0.37
CA ALA A 64 1.01 10.77 -1.41
C ALA A 64 2.50 10.64 -1.75
N LEU A 65 2.93 9.45 -2.18
CA LEU A 65 4.27 9.27 -2.74
C LEU A 65 4.48 10.16 -3.97
N PRO A 66 5.73 10.60 -4.23
CA PRO A 66 6.03 11.48 -5.36
C PRO A 66 5.50 10.91 -6.69
N ASP A 67 4.95 11.80 -7.53
CA ASP A 67 4.37 11.49 -8.84
C ASP A 67 3.10 10.60 -8.85
N ALA A 68 2.68 10.02 -7.71
CA ALA A 68 1.54 9.08 -7.64
C ALA A 68 0.25 9.61 -8.25
N GLN A 69 -0.21 10.79 -7.81
CA GLN A 69 -1.46 11.40 -8.29
C GLN A 69 -1.44 11.61 -9.80
N ARG A 70 -0.37 12.23 -10.31
CA ARG A 70 -0.19 12.55 -11.73
C ARG A 70 -0.14 11.28 -12.58
N VAL A 71 0.59 10.26 -12.15
CA VAL A 71 0.77 9.02 -12.91
C VAL A 71 -0.51 8.18 -12.90
N ILE A 72 -1.17 8.04 -11.75
CA ILE A 72 -2.46 7.32 -11.68
C ILE A 72 -3.53 8.00 -12.54
N GLU A 73 -3.59 9.34 -12.54
CA GLU A 73 -4.51 10.09 -13.40
C GLU A 73 -4.24 9.82 -14.88
N ARG A 74 -2.97 9.82 -15.32
CA ARG A 74 -2.61 9.46 -16.70
C ARG A 74 -2.94 8.01 -17.02
N LEU A 75 -2.64 7.07 -16.13
CA LEU A 75 -2.95 5.65 -16.32
C LEU A 75 -4.46 5.42 -16.46
N SER A 76 -5.30 6.21 -15.78
CA SER A 76 -6.76 6.09 -15.87
C SER A 76 -7.33 6.37 -17.28
N GLN A 77 -6.53 6.97 -18.17
CA GLN A 77 -6.89 7.21 -19.57
C GLN A 77 -6.72 5.95 -20.43
N GLU A 78 -5.83 5.03 -20.04
CA GLU A 78 -5.44 3.84 -20.82
C GLU A 78 -5.83 2.51 -20.13
N TYR A 79 -6.00 2.54 -18.80
CA TYR A 79 -6.31 1.39 -17.94
C TYR A 79 -7.52 1.65 -17.04
N GLU A 80 -8.25 0.58 -16.73
CA GLU A 80 -9.28 0.61 -15.68
C GLU A 80 -8.56 0.44 -14.33
N ILE A 81 -8.50 1.52 -13.55
CA ILE A 81 -7.76 1.56 -12.27
C ILE A 81 -8.67 1.17 -11.11
N PHE A 82 -8.17 0.27 -10.27
CA PHE A 82 -8.75 -0.11 -8.98
C PHE A 82 -7.78 0.20 -7.85
N ILE A 83 -8.26 0.88 -6.81
CA ILE A 83 -7.49 1.10 -5.60
C ILE A 83 -7.88 0.02 -4.60
N THR A 84 -6.87 -0.65 -4.05
CA THR A 84 -7.03 -1.74 -3.12
C THR A 84 -6.42 -1.38 -1.78
N THR A 85 -7.05 -1.78 -0.68
CA THR A 85 -6.50 -1.59 0.67
C THR A 85 -6.99 -2.69 1.59
N ALA A 86 -6.14 -3.07 2.55
CA ALA A 86 -6.55 -3.89 3.68
C ALA A 86 -7.00 -3.01 4.85
N ALA A 87 -7.96 -3.52 5.64
CA ALA A 87 -8.35 -2.91 6.91
C ALA A 87 -8.84 -3.92 7.95
N VAL A 88 -8.92 -5.22 7.64
CA VAL A 88 -9.45 -6.23 8.57
C VAL A 88 -8.61 -6.31 9.85
N GLU A 89 -7.29 -6.13 9.75
CA GLU A 89 -6.40 -6.11 10.91
C GLU A 89 -6.56 -4.84 11.76
N PHE A 90 -6.88 -3.71 11.12
CA PHE A 90 -7.09 -2.42 11.79
C PHE A 90 -8.42 -1.79 11.33
N PRO A 91 -9.59 -2.29 11.77
CA PRO A 91 -10.88 -1.90 11.20
C PRO A 91 -11.18 -0.39 11.32
N ARG A 92 -10.68 0.24 12.38
CA ARG A 92 -10.82 1.69 12.63
C ARG A 92 -10.13 2.55 11.57
N SER A 93 -9.16 1.99 10.85
CA SER A 93 -8.42 2.69 9.79
C SER A 93 -9.24 2.93 8.52
N LEU A 94 -10.28 2.12 8.27
CA LEU A 94 -10.92 2.05 6.96
C LEU A 94 -11.55 3.40 6.56
N ALA A 95 -12.28 4.04 7.47
CA ALA A 95 -12.94 5.31 7.17
C ALA A 95 -11.92 6.40 6.82
N ALA A 96 -10.82 6.49 7.58
CA ALA A 96 -9.76 7.47 7.36
C ALA A 96 -9.05 7.25 6.01
N LYS A 97 -8.78 6.00 5.65
CA LYS A 97 -8.22 5.61 4.34
C LYS A 97 -9.12 6.06 3.18
N LEU A 98 -10.43 5.80 3.28
CA LEU A 98 -11.39 6.14 2.24
C LEU A 98 -11.56 7.65 2.08
N GLU A 99 -11.63 8.41 3.18
CA GLU A 99 -11.70 9.87 3.10
C GLU A 99 -10.39 10.48 2.58
N TRP A 100 -9.23 9.93 2.95
CA TRP A 100 -7.95 10.33 2.38
C TRP A 100 -7.91 10.12 0.86
N LEU A 101 -8.34 8.93 0.39
CA LEU A 101 -8.38 8.61 -1.03
C LEU A 101 -9.31 9.55 -1.79
N LYS A 102 -10.51 9.81 -1.25
CA LYS A 102 -11.48 10.73 -1.84
C LYS A 102 -10.96 12.17 -1.93
N ALA A 103 -10.21 12.63 -0.93
CA ALA A 103 -9.64 13.97 -0.92
C ALA A 103 -8.47 14.12 -1.92
N ASN A 104 -7.64 13.08 -2.07
CA ASN A 104 -6.41 13.15 -2.87
C ASN A 104 -6.59 12.62 -4.30
N PHE A 105 -7.56 11.76 -4.55
CA PHE A 105 -7.83 11.11 -5.84
C PHE A 105 -9.31 11.24 -6.22
N PRO A 106 -9.87 12.46 -6.31
CA PRO A 106 -11.31 12.68 -6.53
C PRO A 106 -11.82 12.16 -7.88
N PHE A 107 -10.91 11.84 -8.81
CA PHE A 107 -11.23 11.27 -10.12
C PHE A 107 -11.43 9.75 -10.09
N ILE A 108 -11.03 9.06 -9.01
CA ILE A 108 -11.26 7.62 -8.87
C ILE A 108 -12.73 7.38 -8.51
N ASN A 109 -13.41 6.57 -9.32
CA ASN A 109 -14.79 6.16 -9.06
C ASN A 109 -14.86 5.35 -7.76
N PRO A 110 -15.78 5.65 -6.82
CA PRO A 110 -15.96 4.83 -5.62
C PRO A 110 -16.22 3.34 -5.89
N MET A 111 -16.80 2.99 -7.05
CA MET A 111 -16.99 1.60 -7.49
C MET A 111 -15.68 0.86 -7.80
N ASN A 112 -14.57 1.60 -7.92
CA ASN A 112 -13.24 1.06 -8.21
C ASN A 112 -12.37 0.96 -6.95
N ILE A 113 -12.97 1.09 -5.75
CA ILE A 113 -12.28 0.92 -4.48
C ILE A 113 -12.61 -0.47 -3.93
N VAL A 114 -11.58 -1.27 -3.65
CA VAL A 114 -11.72 -2.66 -3.19
C VAL A 114 -11.03 -2.83 -1.83
N CYS A 115 -11.81 -3.19 -0.81
CA CYS A 115 -11.29 -3.45 0.52
C CYS A 115 -11.12 -4.96 0.71
N CYS A 116 -9.89 -5.47 0.69
CA CYS A 116 -9.59 -6.88 0.88
C CYS A 116 -8.20 -7.09 1.49
N SER A 117 -8.07 -8.09 2.36
CA SER A 117 -6.78 -8.46 2.95
C SER A 117 -5.96 -9.41 2.08
N SER A 118 -6.62 -10.28 1.31
CA SER A 118 -5.92 -11.15 0.36
C SER A 118 -6.24 -10.68 -1.05
N LYS A 119 -5.21 -10.28 -1.79
CA LYS A 119 -5.34 -9.74 -3.14
C LYS A 119 -5.18 -10.77 -4.25
N GLY A 120 -4.85 -12.03 -3.91
CA GLY A 120 -4.81 -13.13 -4.87
C GLY A 120 -6.17 -13.41 -5.54
N ILE A 121 -7.27 -13.00 -4.90
CA ILE A 121 -8.63 -13.16 -5.46
C ILE A 121 -8.97 -12.12 -6.54
N LEU A 122 -8.16 -11.09 -6.71
CA LEU A 122 -8.45 -9.99 -7.64
C LEU A 122 -8.31 -10.46 -9.08
N ASN A 123 -9.28 -10.07 -9.91
CA ASN A 123 -9.26 -10.34 -11.35
C ASN A 123 -8.87 -9.06 -12.11
N ALA A 124 -7.56 -8.79 -12.15
CA ALA A 124 -6.94 -7.68 -12.86
C ALA A 124 -5.74 -8.18 -13.68
N ASP A 125 -5.34 -7.41 -14.70
CA ASP A 125 -4.17 -7.75 -15.52
C ASP A 125 -2.85 -7.50 -14.77
N TYR A 126 -2.83 -6.47 -13.91
CA TYR A 126 -1.67 -6.08 -13.12
C TYR A 126 -2.06 -5.80 -11.66
N LEU A 127 -1.16 -6.12 -10.73
CA LEU A 127 -1.23 -5.74 -9.33
C LEU A 127 0.06 -5.02 -8.93
N ILE A 128 -0.04 -3.74 -8.56
CA ILE A 128 1.07 -2.96 -8.02
C ILE A 128 0.94 -2.96 -6.49
N ASP A 129 1.89 -3.60 -5.81
CA ASP A 129 1.83 -3.84 -4.36
C ASP A 129 3.24 -3.85 -3.76
N ALA A 130 3.35 -3.54 -2.47
CA ALA A 130 4.59 -3.60 -1.71
C ALA A 130 4.81 -4.95 -1.00
N ASP A 131 3.73 -5.72 -0.78
CA ASP A 131 3.79 -7.02 -0.13
C ASP A 131 3.81 -8.16 -1.17
N PRO A 132 4.94 -8.87 -1.34
CA PRO A 132 5.07 -9.95 -2.31
C PRO A 132 4.17 -11.17 -2.02
N GLN A 133 3.65 -11.33 -0.79
CA GLN A 133 2.74 -12.42 -0.47
C GLN A 133 1.43 -12.35 -1.26
N HIS A 134 1.01 -11.14 -1.64
CA HIS A 134 -0.18 -10.93 -2.46
C HIS A 134 -0.05 -11.48 -3.88
N PHE A 135 1.17 -11.63 -4.39
CA PHE A 135 1.41 -12.09 -5.76
C PHE A 135 1.32 -13.61 -5.91
N ALA A 136 1.52 -14.38 -4.85
CA ALA A 136 1.62 -15.85 -4.93
C ALA A 136 0.36 -16.53 -5.50
N GLN A 137 -0.82 -15.92 -5.30
CA GLN A 137 -2.10 -16.42 -5.81
C GLN A 137 -2.72 -15.50 -6.88
N PHE A 138 -2.10 -14.37 -7.16
CA PHE A 138 -2.58 -13.44 -8.18
C PHE A 138 -2.27 -14.00 -9.57
N THR A 139 -3.28 -14.03 -10.44
CA THR A 139 -3.17 -14.65 -11.77
C THR A 139 -2.67 -13.69 -12.85
N GLY A 140 -2.80 -12.38 -12.62
CA GLY A 140 -2.19 -11.35 -13.44
C GLY A 140 -0.71 -11.17 -13.14
N GLU A 141 -0.12 -10.10 -13.67
CA GLU A 141 1.29 -9.77 -13.43
C GLU A 141 1.44 -8.94 -12.15
N GLY A 142 2.11 -9.49 -11.15
CA GLY A 142 2.53 -8.76 -9.96
C GLY A 142 3.72 -7.83 -10.25
N VAL A 143 3.60 -6.58 -9.85
CA VAL A 143 4.65 -5.56 -9.93
C VAL A 143 4.96 -5.08 -8.52
N LEU A 144 6.12 -5.49 -8.02
CA LEU A 144 6.58 -5.15 -6.68
C LEU A 144 7.03 -3.69 -6.63
N PHE A 145 6.35 -2.88 -5.83
CA PHE A 145 6.77 -1.53 -5.51
C PHE A 145 7.84 -1.58 -4.41
N THR A 146 8.98 -0.96 -4.62
CA THR A 146 10.10 -1.04 -3.69
C THR A 146 9.83 -0.30 -2.39
N THR A 147 10.08 -0.99 -1.28
CA THR A 147 10.07 -0.44 0.09
C THR A 147 11.31 -0.90 0.85
N ALA A 148 11.55 -0.38 2.06
CA ALA A 148 12.67 -0.82 2.89
C ALA A 148 12.54 -2.30 3.32
N GLN A 149 11.32 -2.79 3.42
CA GLN A 149 10.96 -4.11 3.96
C GLN A 149 11.11 -5.22 2.92
N ASN A 150 11.05 -4.90 1.63
CA ASN A 150 11.06 -5.88 0.54
C ASN A 150 12.36 -5.91 -0.28
N GLN A 151 13.44 -5.28 0.18
CA GLN A 151 14.72 -5.16 -0.55
C GLN A 151 15.36 -6.50 -0.95
N GLN A 152 15.10 -7.57 -0.20
CA GLN A 152 15.65 -8.90 -0.45
C GLN A 152 14.81 -9.74 -1.42
N GLU A 153 13.62 -9.26 -1.81
CA GLU A 153 12.74 -9.96 -2.74
C GLU A 153 13.20 -9.75 -4.19
N THR A 154 13.41 -10.84 -4.93
CA THR A 154 13.93 -10.80 -6.31
C THR A 154 13.07 -11.59 -7.31
N GLY A 155 11.98 -12.21 -6.87
CA GLY A 155 11.14 -13.10 -7.66
C GLY A 155 10.10 -12.41 -8.54
N TYR A 156 9.93 -11.09 -8.41
CA TYR A 156 8.89 -10.33 -9.10
C TYR A 156 9.46 -9.17 -9.90
N ALA A 157 8.73 -8.76 -10.94
CA ALA A 157 9.06 -7.55 -11.66
C ALA A 157 8.92 -6.35 -10.69
N ARG A 158 9.90 -5.45 -10.69
CA ARG A 158 10.03 -4.40 -9.67
C ARG A 158 9.98 -3.01 -10.29
N VAL A 159 9.48 -2.05 -9.53
CA VAL A 159 9.55 -0.60 -9.80
C VAL A 159 9.97 0.11 -8.53
N ASP A 160 10.81 1.14 -8.65
CA ASP A 160 11.36 1.86 -7.50
C ASP A 160 10.63 3.18 -7.23
N SER A 161 9.79 3.60 -8.18
CA SER A 161 9.04 4.85 -8.10
C SER A 161 7.84 4.87 -9.05
N TRP A 162 6.97 5.86 -8.86
CA TRP A 162 5.88 6.16 -9.80
C TRP A 162 6.37 6.58 -11.19
N ARG A 163 7.61 7.07 -11.32
CA ARG A 163 8.21 7.36 -12.63
C ARG A 163 8.53 6.09 -13.40
N ASP A 164 8.94 5.02 -12.72
CA ASP A 164 9.21 3.74 -13.37
C ASP A 164 7.89 3.07 -13.80
N ILE A 165 6.83 3.22 -13.00
CA ILE A 165 5.47 2.82 -13.38
C ILE A 165 5.06 3.56 -14.66
N GLU A 166 5.21 4.89 -14.67
CA GLU A 166 4.92 5.69 -15.85
C GLU A 166 5.68 5.22 -17.09
N GLN A 167 7.00 5.01 -17.00
CA GLN A 167 7.81 4.52 -18.13
C GLN A 167 7.43 3.12 -18.60
N ARG A 168 6.93 2.28 -17.70
CA ARG A 168 6.57 0.90 -18.01
C ARG A 168 5.19 0.78 -18.67
N PHE A 169 4.26 1.64 -18.28
CA PHE A 169 2.84 1.50 -18.61
C PHE A 169 2.29 2.59 -19.55
N LEU A 170 3.00 3.69 -19.78
CA LEU A 170 2.59 4.81 -20.64
C LEU A 170 3.65 5.12 -21.72
#